data_AF-A0A1G6KYX3-F1
#
_entry.id   AF-A0A1G6KYX3-F1
#
_cell.length_a   1.000
_cell.length_b   1.000
_cell.length_c   1.000
_cell.angle_alpha   90.00
_cell.angle_beta   90.00
_cell.angle_gamma   90.00
#
_symmetry.space_group_name_H-M   'P 1'
#
loop_
_entity.id
_entity.type
_entity.pdbx_description
1 polymer ?
#
loop_
_entity_poly.entity_id
_entity_poly.type
_entity_poly.pdbx_seq_one_letter_code
_entity_poly.pdbx_strand_id
1 'polypeptide(L)'
;MTRLLAALGALLSILLVAPPAVGAAPAADPVVYYNLGSAEVRPSLVFTAYSSSPTMTVRRWKHWGDAVAVGRGRWDSTCASCPPPAHRRAVIRLSRIRTCDDGTRYYSRAVVVVAQPDQGEQRRRYRLSTGCPPA
;
A
#
# COMPACT_ATOMS: atom_id res chain seq x y z
N MET A 1 18.30 -63.90 53.00
CA MET A 1 19.05 -62.65 53.25
C MET A 1 18.43 -61.57 52.35
N THR A 2 17.53 -60.69 52.86
CA THR A 2 17.82 -59.28 53.25
C THR A 2 18.54 -58.50 52.14
N ARG A 3 18.13 -57.34 51.55
CA ARG A 3 17.28 -56.16 51.85
C ARG A 3 17.00 -55.44 50.50
N LEU A 4 15.83 -54.85 50.20
CA LEU A 4 15.29 -53.52 50.60
C LEU A 4 16.01 -52.31 49.96
N LEU A 5 15.28 -51.48 49.18
CA LEU A 5 15.43 -50.03 48.83
C LEU A 5 14.86 -49.79 47.41
N ALA A 6 13.67 -49.22 47.16
CA ALA A 6 13.07 -47.92 47.49
C ALA A 6 13.75 -46.70 46.81
N ALA A 7 13.01 -46.02 45.92
CA ALA A 7 12.90 -44.56 45.70
C ALA A 7 12.63 -44.26 44.20
N LEU A 8 11.44 -43.81 43.80
CA LEU A 8 10.95 -42.40 43.83
C LEU A 8 11.89 -41.39 43.15
N GLY A 9 11.39 -40.70 42.13
CA GLY A 9 12.02 -39.46 41.64
C GLY A 9 11.67 -39.11 40.20
N ALA A 10 10.41 -38.73 39.93
CA ALA A 10 10.05 -37.38 39.48
C ALA A 10 10.07 -37.19 37.95
N LEU A 11 8.89 -37.40 37.35
CA LEU A 11 8.52 -36.90 36.02
C LEU A 11 8.53 -35.36 36.04
N LEU A 12 9.54 -34.77 35.40
CA LEU A 12 9.64 -33.33 35.18
C LEU A 12 8.74 -32.95 33.98
N SER A 13 7.44 -32.74 34.24
CA SER A 13 6.50 -32.21 33.26
C SER A 13 6.79 -30.73 33.01
N ILE A 14 7.61 -30.44 31.98
CA ILE A 14 7.85 -29.08 31.51
C ILE A 14 6.56 -28.58 30.85
N LEU A 15 5.79 -27.77 31.58
CA LEU A 15 4.74 -26.93 30.99
C LEU A 15 5.43 -25.92 30.05
N LEU A 16 5.43 -26.21 28.74
CA LEU A 16 5.68 -25.20 27.72
C LEU A 16 4.51 -24.20 27.74
N VAL A 17 4.66 -23.12 28.50
CA VAL A 17 3.79 -21.93 28.36
C VAL A 17 4.18 -21.27 27.03
N ALA A 18 3.44 -21.57 25.98
CA ALA A 18 3.59 -20.88 24.70
C ALA A 18 3.30 -19.39 24.92
N PRO A 19 4.21 -18.47 24.54
CA PRO A 19 3.92 -17.04 24.63
C PRO A 19 2.71 -16.70 23.74
N PRO A 20 1.82 -15.80 24.18
CA PRO A 20 0.70 -15.38 23.36
C PRO A 20 1.23 -14.80 22.05
N ALA A 21 0.75 -15.33 20.94
CA ALA A 21 1.04 -14.79 19.62
C ALA A 21 0.53 -13.35 19.57
N VAL A 22 1.45 -12.39 19.61
CA VAL A 22 1.15 -10.98 19.41
C VAL A 22 0.69 -10.84 17.96
N GLY A 23 -0.63 -10.78 17.76
CA GLY A 23 -1.22 -10.57 16.44
C GLY A 23 -0.70 -9.25 15.88
N ALA A 24 0.05 -9.32 14.77
CA ALA A 24 0.48 -8.14 14.06
C ALA A 24 -0.75 -7.30 13.71
N ALA A 25 -0.77 -6.04 14.16
CA ALA A 25 -1.84 -5.12 13.79
C ALA A 25 -1.92 -5.04 12.26
N PRO A 26 -3.14 -5.02 11.67
CA PRO A 26 -3.26 -4.84 10.23
C PRO A 26 -2.58 -3.52 9.84
N ALA A 27 -1.63 -3.61 8.91
CA ALA A 27 -0.97 -2.41 8.39
C ALA A 27 -2.04 -1.51 7.76
N ALA A 28 -2.11 -0.25 8.21
CA ALA A 28 -3.04 0.73 7.63
C ALA A 28 -2.76 0.90 6.14
N ASP A 29 -3.82 1.06 5.34
CA ASP A 29 -3.68 1.30 3.91
C ASP A 29 -2.84 2.56 3.65
N PRO A 30 -1.86 2.54 2.72
CA PRO A 30 -1.04 3.70 2.43
C PRO A 30 -1.91 4.87 1.92
N VAL A 31 -1.83 6.01 2.60
CA VAL A 31 -2.57 7.22 2.26
C VAL A 31 -1.67 8.13 1.41
N VAL A 32 -2.14 8.48 0.22
CA VAL A 32 -1.50 9.49 -0.64
C VAL A 32 -2.07 10.87 -0.32
N TYR A 33 -1.20 11.80 0.04
CA TYR A 33 -1.56 13.19 0.34
C TYR A 33 -1.39 14.08 -0.88
N TYR A 34 -2.32 15.00 -1.09
CA TYR A 34 -2.24 16.04 -2.11
C TYR A 34 -2.65 17.36 -1.50
N ASN A 35 -1.82 18.40 -1.67
CA ASN A 35 -2.22 19.76 -1.35
C ASN A 35 -2.63 20.46 -2.66
N LEU A 36 -3.91 20.80 -2.78
CA LEU A 36 -4.45 21.57 -3.91
C LEU A 36 -4.54 23.09 -3.62
N GLY A 37 -4.24 23.52 -2.39
CA GLY A 37 -4.21 24.93 -1.99
C GLY A 37 -2.99 25.67 -2.53
N SER A 38 -1.87 24.98 -2.72
CA SER A 38 -0.78 25.44 -3.58
C SER A 38 -0.94 24.81 -4.97
N ALA A 39 -0.98 25.63 -6.02
CA ALA A 39 -1.20 25.17 -7.40
C ALA A 39 -0.08 24.27 -7.96
N GLU A 40 0.98 24.00 -7.19
CA GLU A 40 2.27 23.56 -7.74
C GLU A 40 2.62 22.09 -7.49
N VAL A 41 2.10 21.42 -6.46
CA VAL A 41 2.60 20.09 -6.08
C VAL A 41 1.73 18.97 -6.66
N ARG A 42 1.77 18.82 -7.98
CA ARG A 42 1.28 17.60 -8.65
C ARG A 42 2.31 16.47 -8.46
N PRO A 43 1.93 15.29 -7.94
CA PRO A 43 2.91 14.25 -7.67
C PRO A 43 3.44 13.64 -8.95
N SER A 44 4.76 13.55 -9.05
CA SER A 44 5.48 12.83 -10.10
C SER A 44 5.68 11.35 -9.76
N LEU A 45 5.53 10.98 -8.49
CA LEU A 45 5.68 9.61 -7.99
C LEU A 45 4.54 9.28 -7.03
N VAL A 46 3.90 8.13 -7.24
CA VAL A 46 2.81 7.62 -6.42
C VAL A 46 3.18 6.25 -5.90
N PHE A 47 3.16 6.08 -4.58
CA PHE A 47 3.40 4.80 -3.91
C PHE A 47 2.07 4.08 -3.69
N THR A 48 2.02 2.79 -3.99
CA THR A 48 0.77 2.01 -3.88
C THR A 48 0.76 0.97 -2.76
N ALA A 49 1.88 0.81 -2.04
CA ALA A 49 2.02 -0.06 -0.89
C ALA A 49 3.04 0.51 0.13
N TYR A 50 3.00 -0.01 1.36
CA TYR A 50 3.91 0.35 2.46
C TYR A 50 5.41 0.11 2.14
N SER A 51 5.73 -0.88 1.32
CA SER A 51 7.11 -1.28 1.00
C SER A 51 7.76 -0.51 -0.16
N SER A 52 7.28 0.70 -0.47
CA SER A 52 7.78 1.53 -1.58
C SER A 52 7.67 0.89 -2.96
N SER A 53 6.85 -0.16 -3.13
CA SER A 53 6.55 -0.79 -4.42
C SER A 53 5.25 -1.61 -4.36
N PRO A 54 4.42 -1.63 -5.41
CA PRO A 54 4.62 -0.98 -6.70
C PRO A 54 4.52 0.55 -6.64
N THR A 55 5.25 1.22 -7.53
CA THR A 55 5.20 2.68 -7.70
C THR A 55 4.66 3.03 -9.07
N MET A 56 4.14 4.25 -9.18
CA MET A 56 3.79 4.85 -10.45
C MET A 56 4.50 6.19 -10.61
N THR A 57 5.38 6.29 -11.60
CA THR A 57 5.94 7.56 -12.05
C THR A 57 4.99 8.25 -13.01
N VAL A 58 4.41 9.38 -12.62
CA VAL A 58 3.51 10.20 -13.44
C VAL A 58 4.33 11.21 -14.23
N ARG A 59 4.20 11.20 -15.56
CA ARG A 59 4.94 12.10 -16.46
C ARG A 59 4.12 13.29 -16.91
N ARG A 60 2.80 13.13 -17.01
CA ARG A 60 1.88 14.17 -17.49
C ARG A 60 0.60 14.15 -16.69
N TRP A 61 0.17 15.33 -16.25
CA TRP A 61 -1.13 15.57 -15.65
C TRP A 61 -2.01 16.37 -16.61
N LYS A 62 -3.31 16.08 -16.60
CA LYS A 62 -4.36 16.91 -17.20
C LYS A 62 -5.40 17.23 -16.13
N HIS A 63 -5.98 18.42 -16.19
CA HIS A 63 -7.10 18.84 -15.32
C HIS A 63 -6.74 18.79 -13.83
N TRP A 64 -5.51 19.15 -13.48
CA TRP A 64 -5.09 19.23 -12.08
C TRP A 64 -5.82 20.37 -11.39
N GLY A 65 -6.35 20.13 -10.20
CA GLY A 65 -7.16 21.11 -9.46
C GLY A 65 -8.66 21.11 -9.83
N ASP A 66 -9.02 20.56 -10.99
CA ASP A 66 -10.40 20.41 -11.43
C ASP A 66 -11.10 19.24 -10.71
N ALA A 67 -12.41 19.09 -10.90
CA ALA A 67 -13.22 18.00 -10.32
C ALA A 67 -12.66 16.59 -10.59
N VAL A 68 -11.92 16.42 -11.69
CA VAL A 68 -11.25 15.20 -12.09
C VAL A 68 -9.87 15.53 -12.65
N ALA A 69 -8.81 14.97 -12.07
CA ALA A 69 -7.46 15.02 -12.63
C ALA A 69 -7.05 13.67 -13.19
N VAL A 70 -6.27 13.67 -14.29
CA VAL A 70 -5.76 12.46 -14.92
C VAL A 70 -4.25 12.54 -15.09
N GLY A 71 -3.55 11.63 -14.43
CA GLY A 71 -2.11 11.44 -14.57
C GLY A 71 -1.82 10.25 -15.48
N ARG A 72 -0.83 10.38 -16.38
CA ARG A 72 -0.35 9.30 -17.24
C ARG A 72 1.13 9.05 -16.98
N GLY A 73 1.51 7.79 -16.92
CA GLY A 73 2.83 7.43 -16.44
C GLY A 73 3.22 5.97 -16.67
N ARG A 74 4.23 5.58 -15.91
CA ARG A 74 4.80 4.23 -15.89
C ARG A 74 4.58 3.64 -14.51
N TRP A 75 4.08 2.41 -14.48
CA TRP A 75 3.98 1.57 -13.31
C TRP A 75 5.22 0.70 -13.21
N ASP A 76 5.88 0.75 -12.07
CA ASP A 76 7.12 0.06 -11.78
C ASP A 76 6.85 -0.94 -10.63
N SER A 77 6.94 -2.24 -10.94
CA SER A 77 6.75 -3.32 -9.96
C SER A 77 8.10 -3.86 -9.48
N THR A 78 8.22 -4.18 -8.19
CA THR A 78 9.46 -4.68 -7.58
C THR A 78 9.97 -6.00 -8.13
N CYS A 79 9.13 -6.85 -8.73
CA CYS A 79 9.67 -8.05 -9.36
C CYS A 79 10.27 -7.70 -10.73
N ALA A 80 11.55 -7.34 -10.74
CA ALA A 80 12.32 -7.03 -11.94
C ALA A 80 12.46 -8.23 -12.90
N SER A 81 12.39 -9.45 -12.35
CA SER A 81 12.63 -10.72 -13.04
C SER A 81 11.37 -11.58 -13.24
N CYS A 82 10.21 -11.20 -12.71
CA CYS A 82 8.98 -11.96 -12.92
C CYS A 82 8.36 -11.61 -14.27
N PRO A 83 7.97 -12.59 -15.08
CA PRO A 83 6.91 -12.40 -16.02
C PRO A 83 5.63 -12.03 -15.24
N PRO A 84 4.92 -10.96 -15.62
CA PRO A 84 5.14 -10.20 -16.84
C PRO A 84 5.72 -8.78 -16.54
N PRO A 85 6.19 -8.01 -17.56
CA PRO A 85 7.13 -6.90 -17.44
C PRO A 85 6.99 -5.99 -16.20
N ALA A 86 8.13 -5.71 -15.56
CA ALA A 86 8.27 -4.82 -14.41
C ALA A 86 7.76 -3.40 -14.67
N HIS A 87 7.81 -2.94 -15.92
CA HIS A 87 7.41 -1.61 -16.35
C HIS A 87 6.16 -1.68 -17.23
N ARG A 88 5.08 -1.01 -16.83
CA ARG A 88 3.81 -1.01 -17.57
C ARG A 88 3.25 0.39 -17.73
N ARG A 89 2.50 0.66 -18.79
CA ARG A 89 1.78 1.94 -18.91
C ARG A 89 0.69 1.99 -17.84
N ALA A 90 0.56 3.14 -17.18
CA ALA A 90 -0.46 3.36 -16.18
C ALA A 90 -1.12 4.74 -16.30
N VAL A 91 -2.37 4.78 -15.86
CA VAL A 91 -3.17 6.00 -15.76
C VAL A 91 -3.72 6.10 -14.35
N ILE A 92 -3.51 7.22 -13.69
CA ILE A 92 -4.13 7.56 -12.42
C ILE A 92 -5.27 8.54 -12.68
N ARG A 93 -6.44 8.27 -12.11
CA ARG A 93 -7.57 9.19 -12.09
C ARG A 93 -7.84 9.60 -10.65
N LEU A 94 -7.76 10.89 -10.40
CA LEU A 94 -8.15 11.52 -9.15
C LEU A 94 -9.52 12.17 -9.33
N SER A 95 -10.37 12.08 -8.31
CA SER A 95 -11.72 12.66 -8.35
C SER A 95 -12.24 12.90 -6.94
N ARG A 96 -13.35 13.67 -6.84
CA ARG A 96 -14.00 14.08 -5.59
C ARG A 96 -13.07 14.91 -4.70
N ILE A 97 -13.09 16.22 -4.91
CA ILE A 97 -12.33 17.14 -4.05
C ILE A 97 -13.02 17.24 -2.70
N ARG A 98 -12.22 17.13 -1.63
CA ARG A 98 -12.60 17.37 -0.24
C ARG A 98 -11.65 18.40 0.36
N THR A 99 -12.05 18.95 1.49
CA THR A 99 -11.27 19.92 2.25
C THR A 99 -11.01 19.36 3.63
N CYS A 100 -9.79 19.51 4.10
CA CYS A 100 -9.34 19.19 5.44
C CYS A 100 -9.71 20.32 6.41
N ASP A 101 -9.58 20.08 7.71
CA ASP A 101 -9.94 21.07 8.73
C ASP A 101 -9.06 22.34 8.67
N ASP A 102 -7.81 22.20 8.18
CA ASP A 102 -6.85 23.28 7.94
C ASP A 102 -7.11 24.07 6.64
N GLY A 103 -8.17 23.74 5.89
CA GLY A 103 -8.48 24.33 4.59
C GLY A 103 -7.75 23.69 3.41
N THR A 104 -6.87 22.72 3.63
CA THR A 104 -6.17 22.00 2.56
C THR A 104 -7.16 21.18 1.74
N ARG A 105 -7.18 21.41 0.42
CA ARG A 105 -7.98 20.62 -0.51
C ARG A 105 -7.21 19.40 -1.01
N TYR A 106 -7.89 18.26 -1.13
CA TYR A 106 -7.32 17.02 -1.67
C TYR A 106 -8.35 16.23 -2.49
N TYR A 107 -7.90 15.28 -3.31
CA TYR A 107 -8.78 14.32 -3.98
C TYR A 107 -9.03 13.12 -3.07
N SER A 108 -10.28 12.86 -2.70
CA SER A 108 -10.66 11.74 -1.82
C SER A 108 -10.83 10.41 -2.54
N ARG A 109 -10.59 10.36 -3.86
CA ARG A 109 -10.66 9.14 -4.65
C ARG A 109 -9.54 9.11 -5.68
N ALA A 110 -8.63 8.15 -5.50
CA ALA A 110 -7.58 7.83 -6.45
C ALA A 110 -7.74 6.41 -7.00
N VAL A 111 -7.70 6.28 -8.32
CA VAL A 111 -7.73 4.98 -9.00
C VAL A 111 -6.59 4.90 -10.01
N VAL A 112 -5.73 3.91 -9.86
CA VAL A 112 -4.67 3.60 -10.84
C VAL A 112 -5.11 2.44 -11.71
N VAL A 113 -4.95 2.60 -13.02
CA VAL A 113 -5.24 1.59 -14.02
C VAL A 113 -3.95 1.22 -14.73
N VAL A 114 -3.56 -0.05 -14.64
CA VAL A 114 -2.32 -0.57 -15.22
C VAL A 114 -2.64 -1.44 -16.42
N ALA A 115 -1.97 -1.18 -17.54
CA ALA A 115 -2.07 -2.03 -18.73
C ALA A 115 -1.46 -3.41 -18.45
N GLN A 116 -2.12 -4.49 -18.88
CA GLN A 116 -1.51 -5.82 -18.86
C GLN A 116 -0.60 -6.02 -20.09
N PRO A 117 0.47 -6.81 -19.94
CA PRO A 117 1.55 -6.88 -20.93
C PRO A 117 1.24 -7.68 -22.20
N ASP A 118 0.44 -8.76 -22.13
CA ASP A 118 0.36 -9.71 -23.26
C ASP A 118 -1.06 -10.09 -23.72
N GLN A 119 -2.13 -9.52 -23.17
CA GLN A 119 -3.49 -9.80 -23.66
C GLN A 119 -4.35 -8.54 -23.73
N GLY A 120 -5.09 -8.43 -24.82
CA GLY A 120 -6.03 -7.35 -25.11
C GLY A 120 -6.96 -7.03 -23.93
N GLU A 121 -7.29 -5.74 -23.82
CA GLU A 121 -8.28 -5.13 -22.93
C GLU A 121 -8.20 -5.32 -21.40
N GLN A 122 -7.54 -6.35 -20.88
CA GLN A 122 -7.53 -6.59 -19.43
C GLN A 122 -6.67 -5.55 -18.71
N ARG A 123 -7.30 -4.78 -17.82
CA ARG A 123 -6.65 -3.71 -17.03
C ARG A 123 -6.81 -4.00 -15.55
N ARG A 124 -5.72 -3.93 -14.78
CA ARG A 124 -5.79 -4.00 -13.31
C ARG A 124 -6.10 -2.62 -12.75
N ARG A 125 -7.02 -2.56 -11.79
CA ARG A 125 -7.43 -1.31 -11.12
C ARG A 125 -7.03 -1.37 -9.65
N TYR A 126 -6.28 -0.38 -9.19
CA TYR A 126 -5.89 -0.20 -7.80
C TYR A 126 -6.61 1.03 -7.26
N ARG A 127 -7.25 0.89 -6.10
CA ARG A 127 -7.78 2.04 -5.36
C ARG A 127 -6.71 2.44 -4.35
N LEU A 128 -6.36 3.71 -4.33
CA LEU A 128 -5.41 4.23 -3.36
C LEU A 128 -6.20 4.98 -2.29
N SER A 129 -5.80 4.80 -1.04
CA SER A 129 -6.28 5.62 0.05
C SER A 129 -5.67 7.01 -0.08
N THR A 130 -6.46 8.04 0.21
CA THR A 130 -6.09 9.45 0.03
C THR A 130 -6.72 10.24 1.16
N GLY A 131 -6.04 11.25 1.68
CA GLY A 131 -6.50 11.92 2.89
C GLY A 131 -5.82 13.25 3.14
N CYS A 132 -6.10 13.77 4.33
CA CYS A 132 -5.46 14.95 4.88
C CYS A 132 -4.10 14.58 5.47
N PRO A 133 -3.04 15.37 5.22
CA PRO A 133 -1.77 15.14 5.89
C PRO A 133 -1.98 15.13 7.42
N PRO A 134 -1.19 14.33 8.17
CA PRO A 134 -1.21 14.43 9.63
C PRO A 134 -0.86 15.85 10.05
N ALA A 135 -1.57 16.35 11.07
CA ALA A 135 -1.34 17.66 11.68
C ALA A 135 0.04 17.73 12.36
#